data_AF-A0A143PKG0-F1
#
_entry.id   AF-A0A143PKG0-F1
#
_cell.length_a   1.000
_cell.length_b   1.000
_cell.length_c   1.000
_cell.angle_alpha   90.00
_cell.angle_beta   90.00
_cell.angle_gamma   90.00
#
_symmetry.space_group_name_H-M   'P 1'
#
loop_
_entity.id
_entity.type
_entity.pdbx_description
1 polymer ?
#
loop_
_entity_poly.entity_id
_entity_poly.type
_entity_poly.pdbx_seq_one_letter_code
_entity_poly.pdbx_strand_id
1 'polypeptide(L)'
;MLVMPVPVFAQLPDAKLATPAVIAAALLDETRDQKAREALAREASPRATPVVHALLAGMPDRDEAEEYRRIPWIWRVAVAAGRARDEAALEALMDFSMPRDDERLRDWQAVVLGGGVVMGLSQAGTSPRDVIAPWLAGDATRHARWSRTLDLAERMADDAGVRNGTRYDALRMLAVLPFDRVGAQLTRYLSRDVNAELQMGAIGGLSDLPDPRAIEALVQHMPQYTERNRGLAITALLKSDAGRVRLKAAIAAGAVQDAWLTPEQRAKL
;
A
#
# COMPACT_ATOMS: atom_id res chain seq x y z
N MET A 1 30.27 -42.31 3.53
CA MET A 1 29.41 -41.17 3.16
C MET A 1 28.27 -41.10 4.17
N LEU A 2 28.29 -40.13 5.09
CA LEU A 2 27.13 -39.85 5.93
C LEU A 2 26.09 -39.12 5.07
N VAL A 3 24.94 -39.75 4.84
CA VAL A 3 23.77 -39.07 4.28
C VAL A 3 23.20 -38.20 5.40
N MET A 4 23.43 -36.89 5.34
CA MET A 4 22.74 -35.95 6.23
C MET A 4 21.25 -35.96 5.83
N PRO A 5 20.32 -36.13 6.78
CA PRO A 5 18.90 -36.06 6.47
C PRO A 5 18.57 -34.64 5.98
N VAL A 6 17.91 -34.55 4.83
CA VAL A 6 17.31 -33.29 4.38
C VAL A 6 16.28 -32.90 5.44
N PRO A 7 16.34 -31.69 6.01
CA PRO A 7 15.35 -31.26 6.99
C PRO A 7 13.97 -31.32 6.32
N VAL A 8 13.09 -32.15 6.89
CA VAL A 8 11.68 -32.18 6.50
C VAL A 8 11.08 -30.88 7.02
N PHE A 9 11.03 -29.86 6.17
CA PHE A 9 10.30 -28.64 6.49
C PHE A 9 8.84 -29.02 6.75
N ALA A 10 8.33 -28.68 7.93
CA ALA A 10 6.94 -28.93 8.27
C ALA A 10 6.04 -28.26 7.21
N GLN A 11 5.15 -29.07 6.62
CA GLN A 11 4.21 -28.60 5.59
C GLN A 11 3.39 -27.41 6.14
N LEU A 12 3.15 -26.41 5.29
CA LEU A 12 2.28 -25.30 5.65
C LEU A 12 0.82 -25.77 5.76
N PRO A 13 0.02 -25.12 6.62
CA PRO A 13 -1.41 -25.37 6.66
C PRO A 13 -2.06 -25.04 5.32
N ASP A 14 -3.12 -25.77 4.97
CA ASP A 14 -4.01 -25.40 3.88
C ASP A 14 -4.77 -24.11 4.26
N ALA A 15 -4.58 -23.06 3.46
CA ALA A 15 -5.18 -21.74 3.69
C ALA A 15 -6.71 -21.72 3.66
N LYS A 16 -7.38 -22.77 3.17
CA LYS A 16 -8.85 -22.90 3.16
C LYS A 16 -9.37 -23.61 4.40
N LEU A 17 -8.62 -24.58 4.91
CA LEU A 17 -9.06 -25.46 6.00
C LEU A 17 -8.55 -25.00 7.37
N ALA A 18 -7.37 -24.38 7.42
CA ALA A 18 -6.77 -23.97 8.67
C ALA A 18 -7.50 -22.80 9.32
N THR A 19 -7.44 -22.72 10.65
CA THR A 19 -7.98 -21.58 11.39
C THR A 19 -7.08 -20.34 11.18
N PRO A 20 -7.62 -19.12 11.36
CA PRO A 20 -6.82 -17.89 11.28
C PRO A 20 -5.61 -17.89 12.23
N ALA A 21 -5.74 -18.46 13.43
CA ALA A 21 -4.64 -18.60 14.39
C ALA A 21 -3.52 -19.54 13.88
N VAL A 22 -3.89 -20.66 13.24
CA VAL A 22 -2.91 -21.58 12.64
C VAL A 22 -2.18 -20.91 11.46
N ILE A 23 -2.90 -20.13 10.65
CA ILE A 23 -2.28 -19.34 9.56
C ILE A 23 -1.31 -18.32 10.13
N ALA A 24 -1.75 -17.51 11.10
CA ALA A 24 -0.91 -16.48 11.72
C ALA A 24 0.37 -17.08 12.34
N ALA A 25 0.25 -18.19 13.08
CA ALA A 25 1.40 -18.89 13.64
C ALA A 25 2.36 -19.38 12.55
N ALA A 26 1.84 -19.93 11.45
CA ALA A 26 2.67 -20.39 10.33
C ALA A 26 3.36 -19.24 9.57
N LEU A 27 2.74 -18.06 9.48
CA LEU A 27 3.36 -16.87 8.88
C LEU A 27 4.49 -16.31 9.76
N LEU A 28 4.30 -16.32 11.09
CA LEU A 28 5.28 -15.81 12.05
C LEU A 28 6.43 -16.78 12.36
N ASP A 29 6.36 -18.01 11.87
CA ASP A 29 7.39 -19.04 12.05
C ASP A 29 8.52 -18.86 11.02
N GLU A 30 9.63 -18.29 11.48
CA GLU A 30 10.81 -17.98 10.66
C GLU A 30 11.58 -19.22 10.20
N THR A 31 11.31 -20.39 10.79
CA THR A 31 11.93 -21.66 10.36
C THR A 31 11.33 -22.20 9.07
N ARG A 32 10.19 -21.64 8.63
CA ARG A 32 9.50 -22.04 7.41
C ARG A 32 10.00 -21.28 6.19
N ASP A 33 9.93 -21.95 5.04
CA ASP A 33 10.29 -21.36 3.77
C ASP A 33 9.53 -20.04 3.51
N GLN A 34 10.28 -19.00 3.12
CA GLN A 34 9.75 -17.66 2.91
C GLN A 34 8.72 -17.64 1.79
N LYS A 35 9.02 -18.29 0.65
CA LYS A 35 8.14 -18.30 -0.52
C LYS A 35 6.83 -19.02 -0.23
N ALA A 36 6.90 -20.10 0.54
CA ALA A 36 5.73 -20.84 0.98
C ALA A 36 4.84 -19.99 1.91
N ARG A 37 5.42 -19.26 2.87
CA ARG A 37 4.66 -18.33 3.73
C ARG A 37 4.01 -17.20 2.93
N GLU A 38 4.68 -16.69 1.90
CA GLU A 38 4.11 -15.68 1.00
C GLU A 38 2.92 -16.21 0.20
N ALA A 39 2.99 -17.46 -0.27
CA ALA A 39 1.86 -18.11 -0.91
C ALA A 39 0.67 -18.26 0.05
N LEU A 40 0.93 -18.71 1.28
CA LEU A 40 -0.08 -18.82 2.34
C LEU A 40 -0.75 -17.47 2.63
N ALA A 41 0.02 -16.39 2.76
CA ALA A 41 -0.54 -15.05 3.00
C ALA A 41 -1.47 -14.59 1.86
N ARG A 42 -1.12 -14.89 0.61
CA ARG A 42 -1.97 -14.58 -0.56
C ARG A 42 -3.25 -15.41 -0.57
N GLU A 43 -3.16 -16.70 -0.30
CA GLU A 43 -4.30 -17.62 -0.27
C GLU A 43 -5.26 -17.33 0.90
N ALA A 44 -4.74 -16.74 1.98
CA ALA A 44 -5.52 -16.29 3.12
C ALA A 44 -6.36 -15.03 2.86
N SER A 45 -6.21 -14.35 1.71
CA SER A 45 -6.86 -13.07 1.41
C SER A 45 -8.39 -13.04 1.55
N PRO A 46 -9.17 -14.09 1.22
CA PRO A 46 -10.63 -14.08 1.47
C PRO A 46 -10.98 -14.03 2.97
N ARG A 47 -10.01 -14.29 3.85
CA ARG A 47 -10.13 -14.26 5.31
C ARG A 47 -9.14 -13.27 5.91
N ALA A 48 -8.84 -12.18 5.19
CA ALA A 48 -7.83 -11.22 5.59
C ALA A 48 -8.07 -10.66 7.00
N THR A 49 -9.27 -10.17 7.30
CA THR A 49 -9.61 -9.60 8.62
C THR A 49 -9.34 -10.54 9.79
N PRO A 50 -9.89 -11.77 9.83
CA PRO A 50 -9.61 -12.66 10.95
C PRO A 50 -8.15 -13.12 11.01
N VAL A 51 -7.44 -13.20 9.88
CA VAL A 51 -5.99 -13.51 9.86
C VAL A 51 -5.16 -12.35 10.39
N VAL A 52 -5.46 -11.11 10.01
CA VAL A 52 -4.79 -9.91 10.56
C VAL A 52 -5.09 -9.79 12.05
N HIS A 53 -6.33 -10.04 12.48
CA HIS A 53 -6.66 -10.10 13.90
C HIS A 53 -5.82 -11.16 14.64
N ALA A 54 -5.66 -12.36 14.07
CA ALA A 54 -4.81 -13.41 14.64
C ALA A 54 -3.32 -13.05 14.64
N LEU A 55 -2.83 -12.35 13.60
CA LEU A 55 -1.47 -11.83 13.54
C LEU A 55 -1.22 -10.76 14.59
N LEU A 56 -2.23 -10.07 15.10
CA LEU A 56 -2.12 -9.07 16.18
C LEU A 56 -2.35 -9.67 17.57
N ALA A 57 -2.89 -10.90 17.65
CA ALA A 57 -3.22 -11.53 18.92
C ALA A 57 -1.99 -11.73 19.82
N GLY A 58 -2.13 -11.40 21.10
CA GLY A 58 -1.07 -11.53 22.09
C GLY A 58 0.11 -10.57 21.92
N MET A 59 0.00 -9.57 21.02
CA MET A 59 1.01 -8.52 20.89
C MET A 59 0.93 -7.60 22.13
N PRO A 60 2.00 -7.46 22.92
CA PRO A 60 1.98 -6.58 24.08
C PRO A 60 1.72 -5.12 23.67
N ASP A 61 1.01 -4.39 24.52
CA ASP A 61 0.85 -2.96 24.30
C ASP A 61 2.22 -2.27 24.33
N ARG A 62 2.48 -1.45 23.29
CA ARG A 62 3.72 -0.68 23.10
C ARG A 62 4.97 -1.50 22.77
N ASP A 63 4.84 -2.77 22.39
CA ASP A 63 5.96 -3.53 21.81
C ASP A 63 6.11 -3.21 20.32
N GLU A 64 6.84 -2.12 20.05
CA GLU A 64 7.10 -1.66 18.69
C GLU A 64 7.92 -2.69 17.89
N ALA A 65 8.86 -3.40 18.53
CA ALA A 65 9.69 -4.39 17.85
C ALA A 65 8.84 -5.56 17.34
N GLU A 66 7.91 -6.05 18.16
CA GLU A 66 7.00 -7.13 17.76
C GLU A 66 5.98 -6.67 16.71
N GLU A 67 5.48 -5.44 16.80
CA GLU A 67 4.63 -4.85 15.75
C GLU A 67 5.36 -4.84 14.41
N TYR A 68 6.61 -4.36 14.37
CA TYR A 68 7.41 -4.32 13.15
C TYR A 68 7.84 -5.70 12.63
N ARG A 69 7.94 -6.71 13.50
CA ARG A 69 8.15 -8.11 13.06
C ARG A 69 6.91 -8.67 12.35
N ARG A 70 5.70 -8.26 12.79
CA ARG A 70 4.41 -8.72 12.24
C ARG A 70 3.96 -7.95 11.00
N ILE A 71 4.30 -6.67 10.88
CA ILE A 71 3.92 -5.78 9.78
C ILE A 71 4.11 -6.39 8.38
N PRO A 72 5.26 -7.03 8.05
CA PRO A 72 5.46 -7.60 6.71
C PRO A 72 4.45 -8.69 6.33
N TRP A 73 3.90 -9.42 7.31
CA TRP A 73 2.89 -10.44 7.10
C TRP A 73 1.48 -9.86 7.05
N ILE A 74 1.20 -8.89 7.93
CA ILE A 74 -0.04 -8.10 7.90
C ILE A 74 -0.21 -7.45 6.52
N TRP A 75 0.85 -6.79 6.03
CA TRP A 75 0.89 -6.17 4.72
C TRP A 75 0.59 -7.17 3.59
N ARG A 76 1.26 -8.34 3.58
CA ARG A 76 1.09 -9.37 2.52
C ARG A 76 -0.35 -9.88 2.44
N VAL A 77 -0.99 -10.10 3.58
CA VAL A 77 -2.40 -10.52 3.64
C VAL A 77 -3.31 -9.40 3.14
N ALA A 78 -3.10 -8.18 3.63
CA ALA A 78 -3.93 -7.02 3.28
C ALA A 78 -3.82 -6.62 1.80
N VAL A 79 -2.60 -6.61 1.23
CA VAL A 79 -2.40 -6.27 -0.19
C VAL A 79 -2.97 -7.34 -1.11
N ALA A 80 -2.93 -8.62 -0.70
CA ALA A 80 -3.58 -9.69 -1.44
C ALA A 80 -5.10 -9.52 -1.47
N ALA A 81 -5.72 -9.13 -0.35
CA ALA A 81 -7.15 -8.78 -0.31
C ALA A 81 -7.47 -7.56 -1.20
N GLY A 82 -6.66 -6.49 -1.12
CA GLY A 82 -6.77 -5.33 -2.00
C GLY A 82 -6.74 -5.68 -3.48
N ARG A 83 -5.84 -6.58 -3.89
CA ARG A 83 -5.74 -7.05 -5.28
C ARG A 83 -6.91 -7.95 -5.70
N ALA A 84 -7.39 -8.79 -4.79
CA ALA A 84 -8.49 -9.71 -5.05
C ALA A 84 -9.82 -8.99 -5.28
N ARG A 85 -10.01 -7.82 -4.64
CA ARG A 85 -11.23 -7.00 -4.75
C ARG A 85 -12.49 -7.75 -4.32
N ASP A 86 -12.34 -8.65 -3.35
CA ASP A 86 -13.49 -9.26 -2.68
C ASP A 86 -14.11 -8.22 -1.74
N GLU A 87 -15.31 -7.77 -2.08
CA GLU A 87 -15.99 -6.66 -1.39
C GLU A 87 -16.16 -6.94 0.10
N ALA A 88 -16.74 -8.09 0.45
CA ALA A 88 -16.98 -8.47 1.84
C ALA A 88 -15.69 -8.53 2.67
N ALA A 89 -14.60 -9.09 2.12
CA ALA A 89 -13.32 -9.11 2.79
C ALA A 89 -12.72 -7.71 2.96
N LEU A 90 -12.86 -6.83 1.96
CA LEU A 90 -12.35 -5.45 2.04
C LEU A 90 -13.12 -4.60 3.05
N GLU A 91 -14.45 -4.66 3.05
CA GLU A 91 -15.27 -3.93 4.01
C GLU A 91 -14.92 -4.31 5.45
N ALA A 92 -14.88 -5.62 5.73
CA ALA A 92 -14.52 -6.13 7.05
C ALA A 92 -13.09 -5.71 7.45
N LEU A 93 -12.15 -5.69 6.51
CA LEU A 93 -10.76 -5.32 6.77
C LEU A 93 -10.64 -3.81 7.08
N MET A 94 -11.32 -2.97 6.30
CA MET A 94 -11.33 -1.52 6.54
C MET A 94 -12.01 -1.15 7.86
N ASP A 95 -13.17 -1.75 8.17
CA ASP A 95 -13.89 -1.52 9.44
C ASP A 95 -13.04 -1.89 10.67
N PHE A 96 -12.29 -2.99 10.57
CA PHE A 96 -11.36 -3.46 11.60
C PHE A 96 -10.14 -2.54 11.76
N SER A 97 -9.59 -2.04 10.65
CA SER A 97 -8.29 -1.36 10.64
C SER A 97 -8.32 0.13 10.95
N MET A 98 -9.48 0.79 10.96
CA MET A 98 -9.54 2.19 11.40
C MET A 98 -9.22 2.34 12.91
N PRO A 99 -8.54 3.40 13.36
CA PRO A 99 -8.42 3.73 14.79
C PRO A 99 -9.80 4.01 15.42
N ARG A 100 -9.94 3.78 16.72
CA ARG A 100 -11.09 4.28 17.50
C ARG A 100 -10.98 5.79 17.72
N ASP A 101 -12.06 6.43 18.19
CA ASP A 101 -12.22 7.89 18.25
C ASP A 101 -11.11 8.64 19.02
N ASP A 102 -10.53 8.01 20.04
CA ASP A 102 -9.45 8.61 20.85
C ASP A 102 -8.09 7.91 20.63
N GLU A 103 -8.01 6.97 19.70
CA GLU A 103 -6.78 6.25 19.41
C GLU A 103 -5.98 6.95 18.32
N ARG A 104 -4.64 6.96 18.48
CA ARG A 104 -3.73 7.27 17.37
C ARG A 104 -3.88 6.25 16.25
N LEU A 105 -3.52 6.64 15.03
CA LEU A 105 -3.28 5.67 13.96
C LEU A 105 -2.02 4.88 14.32
N ARG A 106 -2.15 3.56 14.51
CA ARG A 106 -1.01 2.65 14.73
C ARG A 106 -0.36 2.30 13.39
N ASP A 107 0.89 1.87 13.46
CA ASP A 107 1.71 1.63 12.27
C ASP A 107 1.13 0.49 11.44
N TRP A 108 0.70 -0.61 12.08
CA TRP A 108 0.01 -1.71 11.38
C TRP A 108 -1.29 -1.27 10.69
N GLN A 109 -1.99 -0.25 11.21
CA GLN A 109 -3.24 0.23 10.62
C GLN A 109 -2.97 1.00 9.32
N ALA A 110 -1.95 1.86 9.32
CA ALA A 110 -1.50 2.53 8.11
C ALA A 110 -1.05 1.50 7.05
N VAL A 111 -0.32 0.47 7.47
CA VAL A 111 0.09 -0.64 6.59
C VAL A 111 -1.11 -1.35 5.95
N VAL A 112 -2.16 -1.66 6.73
CA VAL A 112 -3.35 -2.31 6.16
C VAL A 112 -4.09 -1.38 5.20
N LEU A 113 -4.35 -0.13 5.61
CA LEU A 113 -5.20 0.79 4.84
C LEU A 113 -4.47 1.34 3.61
N GLY A 114 -3.24 1.84 3.78
CA GLY A 114 -2.43 2.42 2.71
C GLY A 114 -1.72 1.37 1.86
N GLY A 115 -0.90 0.54 2.51
CA GLY A 115 -0.08 -0.48 1.86
C GLY A 115 -0.86 -1.72 1.41
N GLY A 116 -1.96 -2.03 2.09
CA GLY A 116 -2.82 -3.16 1.78
C GLY A 116 -3.95 -2.79 0.82
N VAL A 117 -4.95 -2.06 1.32
CA VAL A 117 -6.17 -1.73 0.59
C VAL A 117 -5.89 -0.78 -0.56
N VAL A 118 -5.42 0.44 -0.29
CA VAL A 118 -5.24 1.47 -1.33
C VAL A 118 -4.23 1.03 -2.39
N MET A 119 -3.06 0.51 -1.98
CA MET A 119 -2.07 0.00 -2.93
C MET A 119 -2.54 -1.26 -3.65
N GLY A 120 -3.20 -2.19 -2.99
CA GLY A 120 -3.70 -3.42 -3.62
C GLY A 120 -4.73 -3.13 -4.71
N LEU A 121 -5.67 -2.21 -4.45
CA LEU A 121 -6.64 -1.72 -5.44
C LEU A 121 -5.95 -1.08 -6.64
N SER A 122 -4.99 -0.18 -6.40
CA SER A 122 -4.21 0.49 -7.45
C SER A 122 -3.45 -0.50 -8.33
N GLN A 123 -2.88 -1.55 -7.72
CA GLN A 123 -2.15 -2.62 -8.44
C GLN A 123 -3.09 -3.52 -9.26
N ALA A 124 -4.35 -3.66 -8.86
CA ALA A 124 -5.39 -4.30 -9.64
C ALA A 124 -6.01 -3.38 -10.71
N GLY A 125 -5.45 -2.19 -10.92
CA GLY A 125 -5.95 -1.21 -11.89
C GLY A 125 -7.30 -0.59 -11.49
N THR A 126 -7.65 -0.63 -10.20
CA THR A 126 -8.91 -0.08 -9.67
C THR A 126 -8.62 1.19 -8.89
N SER A 127 -9.39 2.24 -9.15
CA SER A 127 -9.34 3.48 -8.38
C SER A 127 -9.73 3.18 -6.92
N PRO A 128 -8.87 3.49 -5.93
CA PRO A 128 -9.21 3.29 -4.52
C PRO A 128 -10.47 4.06 -4.10
N ARG A 129 -10.71 5.23 -4.69
CA ARG A 129 -11.90 6.06 -4.41
C ARG A 129 -13.19 5.38 -4.85
N ASP A 130 -13.15 4.68 -5.99
CA ASP A 130 -14.35 4.05 -6.57
C ASP A 130 -14.83 2.88 -5.71
N VAL A 131 -13.96 2.31 -4.89
CA VAL A 131 -14.30 1.25 -3.92
C VAL A 131 -14.64 1.83 -2.55
N ILE A 132 -13.85 2.78 -2.07
CA ILE A 132 -14.00 3.32 -0.72
C ILE A 132 -15.23 4.24 -0.62
N ALA A 133 -15.51 5.08 -1.62
CA ALA A 133 -16.62 6.03 -1.54
C ALA A 133 -18.00 5.34 -1.42
N PRO A 134 -18.33 4.28 -2.20
CA PRO A 134 -19.55 3.51 -1.99
C PRO A 134 -19.62 2.83 -0.62
N TRP A 135 -18.51 2.27 -0.12
CA TRP A 135 -18.46 1.65 1.21
C TRP A 135 -18.74 2.65 2.35
N LEU A 136 -18.38 3.92 2.18
CA LEU A 136 -18.71 4.98 3.12
C LEU A 136 -20.16 5.46 3.00
N ALA A 137 -20.84 5.17 1.90
CA ALA A 137 -22.20 5.63 1.67
C ALA A 137 -23.17 4.91 2.62
N GLY A 138 -24.00 5.68 3.32
CA GLY A 138 -25.04 5.13 4.20
C GLY A 138 -24.65 4.95 5.67
N ASP A 139 -23.40 5.21 6.05
CA ASP A 139 -22.96 5.17 7.46
C ASP A 139 -22.15 6.42 7.82
N ALA A 140 -22.81 7.36 8.51
CA ALA A 140 -22.19 8.62 8.95
C ALA A 140 -21.09 8.41 10.00
N THR A 141 -21.21 7.38 10.84
CA THR A 141 -20.21 7.05 11.86
C THR A 141 -18.95 6.50 11.20
N ARG A 142 -19.10 5.57 10.25
CA ARG A 142 -18.00 5.06 9.42
C ARG A 142 -17.34 6.20 8.64
N HIS A 143 -18.12 7.09 8.03
CA HIS A 143 -17.58 8.25 7.31
C HIS A 143 -16.76 9.17 8.22
N ALA A 144 -17.25 9.48 9.43
CA ALA A 144 -16.53 10.30 10.39
C ALA A 144 -15.22 9.63 10.84
N ARG A 145 -15.25 8.32 11.13
CA ARG A 145 -14.08 7.55 11.54
C ARG A 145 -13.04 7.46 10.41
N TRP A 146 -13.47 7.26 9.17
CA TRP A 146 -12.58 7.28 8.00
C TRP A 146 -11.96 8.65 7.78
N SER A 147 -12.74 9.73 7.85
CA SER A 147 -12.23 11.11 7.73
C SER A 147 -11.15 11.39 8.78
N ARG A 148 -11.41 11.04 10.05
CA ARG A 148 -10.41 11.16 11.13
C ARG A 148 -9.16 10.32 10.86
N THR A 149 -9.34 9.12 10.32
CA THR A 149 -8.23 8.23 9.95
C THR A 149 -7.31 8.87 8.91
N LEU A 150 -7.88 9.55 7.92
CA LEU A 150 -7.13 10.30 6.92
C LEU A 150 -6.44 11.54 7.52
N ASP A 151 -7.07 12.26 8.45
CA ASP A 151 -6.43 13.36 9.17
C ASP A 151 -5.20 12.88 9.98
N LEU A 152 -5.28 11.67 10.54
CA LEU A 152 -4.16 11.05 11.25
C LEU A 152 -3.05 10.60 10.29
N ALA A 153 -3.41 10.04 9.13
CA ALA A 153 -2.45 9.65 8.11
C ALA A 153 -1.69 10.86 7.54
N GLU A 154 -2.38 11.99 7.35
CA GLU A 154 -1.77 13.26 6.92
C GLU A 154 -0.65 13.70 7.87
N ARG A 155 -0.89 13.63 9.19
CA ARG A 155 0.11 13.93 10.22
C ARG A 155 1.22 12.87 10.29
N MET A 156 0.84 11.60 10.25
CA MET A 156 1.77 10.46 10.32
C MET A 156 2.79 10.48 9.19
N ALA A 157 2.37 10.85 7.97
CA ALA A 157 3.28 10.95 6.83
C ALA A 157 4.44 11.93 7.07
N ASP A 158 4.18 13.04 7.78
CA ASP A 158 5.17 14.10 8.07
C ASP A 158 5.92 13.90 9.41
N ASP A 159 5.53 12.93 10.22
CA ASP A 159 6.18 12.65 11.50
C ASP A 159 7.50 11.88 11.30
N ALA A 160 8.63 12.58 11.50
CA ALA A 160 9.97 11.99 11.37
C ALA A 160 10.28 10.93 12.44
N GLY A 161 9.48 10.83 13.51
CA GLY A 161 9.56 9.76 14.50
C GLY A 161 8.96 8.43 14.03
N VAL A 162 8.17 8.44 12.95
CA VAL A 162 7.57 7.24 12.35
C VAL A 162 8.53 6.66 11.29
N ARG A 163 8.63 5.33 11.20
CA ARG A 163 9.51 4.70 10.20
C ARG A 163 9.04 4.97 8.78
N ASN A 164 9.99 5.06 7.85
CA ASN A 164 9.70 5.42 6.46
C ASN A 164 8.69 4.50 5.76
N GLY A 165 8.70 3.18 6.03
CA GLY A 165 7.70 2.26 5.47
C GLY A 165 6.27 2.60 5.90
N THR A 166 6.06 2.89 7.19
CA THR A 166 4.74 3.30 7.70
C THR A 166 4.34 4.69 7.16
N ARG A 167 5.28 5.63 7.07
CA ARG A 167 5.04 6.94 6.44
C ARG A 167 4.71 6.82 4.96
N TYR A 168 5.35 5.89 4.25
CA TYR A 168 5.03 5.53 2.87
C TYR A 168 3.58 5.07 2.76
N ASP A 169 3.13 4.19 3.65
CA ASP A 169 1.75 3.71 3.65
C ASP A 169 0.75 4.83 3.99
N ALA A 170 1.10 5.73 4.91
CA ALA A 170 0.30 6.92 5.19
C ALA A 170 0.18 7.85 3.97
N LEU A 171 1.26 8.07 3.20
CA LEU A 171 1.23 8.83 1.94
C LEU A 171 0.30 8.18 0.91
N ARG A 172 0.25 6.85 0.85
CA ARG A 172 -0.68 6.11 -0.03
C ARG A 172 -2.13 6.39 0.34
N MET A 173 -2.47 6.48 1.63
CA MET A 173 -3.84 6.78 2.08
C MET A 173 -4.34 8.14 1.58
N LEU A 174 -3.45 9.12 1.37
CA LEU A 174 -3.83 10.46 0.90
C LEU A 174 -4.42 10.45 -0.53
N ALA A 175 -4.25 9.36 -1.30
CA ALA A 175 -4.83 9.21 -2.64
C ALA A 175 -6.37 9.39 -2.69
N VAL A 176 -7.06 9.16 -1.59
CA VAL A 176 -8.53 9.32 -1.55
C VAL A 176 -8.99 10.74 -1.20
N LEU A 177 -8.07 11.65 -0.85
CA LEU A 177 -8.37 13.04 -0.50
C LEU A 177 -8.24 13.98 -1.70
N PRO A 178 -9.07 15.03 -1.83
CA PRO A 178 -8.95 16.01 -2.93
C PRO A 178 -7.55 16.63 -3.04
N PHE A 179 -7.11 16.91 -4.27
CA PHE A 179 -5.78 17.49 -4.51
C PHE A 179 -5.58 18.83 -3.79
N ASP A 180 -6.63 19.65 -3.66
CA ASP A 180 -6.56 20.92 -2.94
C ASP A 180 -6.11 20.76 -1.48
N ARG A 181 -6.38 19.60 -0.88
CA ARG A 181 -5.99 19.29 0.49
C ARG A 181 -4.57 18.73 0.59
N VAL A 182 -4.23 17.74 -0.25
CA VAL A 182 -3.00 16.94 -0.07
C VAL A 182 -1.94 17.16 -1.15
N GLY A 183 -2.27 17.86 -2.23
CA GLY A 183 -1.39 18.01 -3.40
C GLY A 183 -0.08 18.69 -3.06
N ALA A 184 -0.11 19.74 -2.23
CA ALA A 184 1.09 20.41 -1.76
C ALA A 184 1.98 19.47 -0.92
N GLN A 185 1.39 18.71 0.01
CA GLN A 185 2.12 17.76 0.84
C GLN A 185 2.77 16.66 0.00
N LEU A 186 2.00 15.98 -0.86
CA LEU A 186 2.50 14.92 -1.73
C LEU A 186 3.63 15.43 -2.64
N THR A 187 3.50 16.64 -3.18
CA THR A 187 4.52 17.24 -4.05
C THR A 187 5.84 17.50 -3.32
N ARG A 188 5.83 17.85 -2.02
CA ARG A 188 7.09 18.03 -1.25
C ARG A 188 7.95 16.76 -1.23
N TYR A 189 7.32 15.59 -1.23
CA TYR A 189 8.00 14.30 -1.22
C TYR A 189 8.61 13.90 -2.58
N LEU A 190 8.39 14.68 -3.64
CA LEU A 190 8.92 14.40 -4.98
C LEU A 190 10.38 14.85 -5.20
N SER A 191 10.95 15.61 -4.26
CA SER A 191 12.34 16.11 -4.36
C SER A 191 13.38 14.97 -4.35
N ARG A 192 14.56 15.23 -4.95
CA ARG A 192 15.72 14.30 -4.94
C ARG A 192 16.30 14.07 -3.54
N ASP A 193 16.10 15.01 -2.63
CA ASP A 193 16.68 14.98 -1.28
C ASP A 193 15.78 14.22 -0.30
N VAL A 194 14.61 13.79 -0.75
CA VAL A 194 13.68 12.96 0.02
C VAL A 194 14.10 11.49 -0.08
N ASN A 195 13.90 10.73 1.00
CA ASN A 195 14.14 9.30 1.00
C ASN A 195 13.39 8.61 -0.16
N ALA A 196 14.07 7.73 -0.89
CA ALA A 196 13.52 7.10 -2.10
C ALA A 196 12.22 6.31 -1.85
N GLU A 197 12.05 5.72 -0.67
CA GLU A 197 10.81 5.04 -0.29
C GLU A 197 9.67 6.06 -0.13
N LEU A 198 9.88 7.17 0.58
CA LEU A 198 8.86 8.21 0.73
C LEU A 198 8.49 8.86 -0.61
N GLN A 199 9.48 9.09 -1.48
CA GLN A 199 9.24 9.56 -2.84
C GLN A 199 8.37 8.57 -3.63
N MET A 200 8.60 7.26 -3.48
CA MET A 200 7.76 6.22 -4.07
C MET A 200 6.32 6.28 -3.55
N GLY A 201 6.14 6.54 -2.25
CA GLY A 201 4.83 6.67 -1.60
C GLY A 201 4.03 7.84 -2.16
N ALA A 202 4.69 8.98 -2.33
CA ALA A 202 4.09 10.17 -2.90
C ALA A 202 3.75 10.03 -4.39
N ILE A 203 4.63 9.44 -5.20
CA ILE A 203 4.33 9.08 -6.60
C ILE A 203 3.10 8.17 -6.63
N GLY A 204 3.06 7.23 -5.70
CA GLY A 204 1.95 6.35 -5.51
C GLY A 204 0.63 7.07 -5.20
N GLY A 205 0.64 7.96 -4.20
CA GLY A 205 -0.52 8.76 -3.82
C GLY A 205 -1.03 9.62 -4.99
N LEU A 206 -0.12 10.33 -5.68
CA LEU A 206 -0.45 11.14 -6.86
C LEU A 206 -0.98 10.30 -8.03
N SER A 207 -0.48 9.08 -8.22
CA SER A 207 -0.91 8.21 -9.31
C SER A 207 -2.37 7.78 -9.24
N ASP A 208 -2.94 7.80 -8.03
CA ASP A 208 -4.32 7.39 -7.76
C ASP A 208 -5.24 8.61 -7.51
N LEU A 209 -4.71 9.84 -7.63
CA LEU A 209 -5.50 11.07 -7.58
C LEU A 209 -6.05 11.40 -8.97
N PRO A 210 -7.38 11.44 -9.17
CA PRO A 210 -7.98 11.78 -10.46
C PRO A 210 -8.01 13.31 -10.68
N ASP A 211 -6.85 13.95 -10.61
CA ASP A 211 -6.68 15.40 -10.79
C ASP A 211 -5.55 15.69 -11.79
N PRO A 212 -5.78 16.52 -12.83
CA PRO A 212 -4.75 16.88 -13.80
C PRO A 212 -3.48 17.47 -13.17
N ARG A 213 -3.60 18.14 -12.01
CA ARG A 213 -2.44 18.70 -11.28
C ARG A 213 -1.56 17.62 -10.68
N ALA A 214 -2.10 16.45 -10.35
CA ALA A 214 -1.30 15.30 -9.92
C ALA A 214 -0.45 14.75 -11.08
N ILE A 215 -1.04 14.65 -12.28
CA ILE A 215 -0.33 14.29 -13.51
C ILE A 215 0.80 15.31 -13.80
N GLU A 216 0.51 16.61 -13.68
CA GLU A 216 1.51 17.67 -13.87
C GLU A 216 2.66 17.55 -12.86
N ALA A 217 2.33 17.40 -11.56
CA ALA A 217 3.34 17.23 -10.52
C ALA A 217 4.25 16.04 -10.78
N LEU A 218 3.69 14.90 -11.22
CA LEU A 218 4.44 13.69 -11.57
C LEU A 218 5.44 13.92 -12.70
N VAL A 219 5.04 14.68 -13.73
CA VAL A 219 5.90 14.99 -14.87
C VAL A 219 6.96 16.03 -14.53
N GLN A 220 6.57 17.13 -13.88
CA GLN A 220 7.46 18.24 -13.56
C GLN A 220 8.64 17.82 -12.68
N HIS A 221 8.41 16.92 -11.72
CA HIS A 221 9.45 16.46 -10.80
C HIS A 221 10.20 15.22 -11.29
N MET A 222 9.86 14.68 -12.47
CA MET A 222 10.47 13.45 -12.99
C MET A 222 12.00 13.43 -13.08
N PRO A 223 12.69 14.56 -13.38
CA PRO A 223 14.14 14.63 -13.31
C PRO A 223 14.72 14.42 -11.90
N GLN A 224 13.94 14.66 -10.84
CA GLN A 224 14.35 14.50 -9.43
C GLN A 224 14.18 13.07 -8.92
N TYR A 225 13.49 12.20 -9.68
CA TYR A 225 13.23 10.83 -9.25
C TYR A 225 14.48 9.96 -9.36
N THR A 226 14.62 9.04 -8.42
CA THR A 226 15.50 7.87 -8.61
C THR A 226 15.07 7.10 -9.86
N GLU A 227 15.97 6.32 -10.46
CA GLU A 227 15.67 5.55 -11.66
C GLU A 227 14.45 4.64 -11.47
N ARG A 228 14.39 3.91 -10.34
CA ARG A 228 13.26 3.07 -9.97
C ARG A 228 11.96 3.87 -9.88
N ASN A 229 11.97 5.00 -9.18
CA ASN A 229 10.77 5.82 -8.97
C ASN A 229 10.31 6.50 -10.26
N ARG A 230 11.24 6.79 -11.17
CA ARG A 230 10.93 7.26 -12.52
C ARG A 230 10.15 6.22 -13.31
N GLY A 231 10.60 4.97 -13.30
CA GLY A 231 9.86 3.87 -13.92
C GLY A 231 8.44 3.72 -13.36
N LEU A 232 8.27 3.92 -12.06
CA LEU A 232 6.95 3.90 -11.41
C LEU A 232 6.07 5.09 -11.83
N ALA A 233 6.61 6.30 -11.87
CA ALA A 233 5.88 7.49 -12.30
C ALA A 233 5.45 7.40 -13.77
N ILE A 234 6.30 6.89 -14.66
CA ILE A 234 5.94 6.62 -16.05
C ILE A 234 4.80 5.60 -16.13
N THR A 235 4.92 4.49 -15.39
CA THR A 235 3.88 3.46 -15.35
C THR A 235 2.55 4.02 -14.83
N ALA A 236 2.58 4.92 -13.84
CA ALA A 236 1.41 5.63 -13.35
C ALA A 236 0.74 6.50 -14.42
N LEU A 237 1.51 7.31 -15.15
CA LEU A 237 1.00 8.17 -16.22
C LEU A 237 0.35 7.36 -17.36
N LEU A 238 0.90 6.18 -17.66
CA LEU A 238 0.38 5.29 -18.71
C LEU A 238 -0.97 4.64 -18.35
N LYS A 239 -1.47 4.78 -17.11
CA LYS A 239 -2.78 4.22 -16.71
C LYS A 239 -3.98 4.95 -17.31
N SER A 240 -3.81 6.19 -17.80
CA SER A 240 -4.90 7.01 -18.31
C SER A 240 -4.54 7.73 -19.61
N ASP A 241 -5.55 8.09 -20.41
CA ASP A 241 -5.35 8.88 -21.63
C ASP A 241 -4.74 10.25 -21.35
N ALA A 242 -5.22 10.94 -20.30
CA ALA A 242 -4.68 12.23 -19.90
C ALA A 242 -3.19 12.15 -19.54
N GLY A 243 -2.80 11.11 -18.79
CA GLY A 243 -1.39 10.87 -18.45
C GLY A 243 -0.53 10.53 -19.66
N ARG A 244 -1.04 9.70 -20.59
CA ARG A 244 -0.37 9.38 -21.87
C ARG A 244 -0.13 10.63 -22.71
N VAL A 245 -1.15 11.46 -22.89
CA VAL A 245 -1.06 12.72 -23.65
C VAL A 245 -0.03 13.65 -23.00
N ARG A 246 -0.08 13.83 -21.67
CA ARG A 246 0.87 14.70 -20.98
C ARG A 246 2.30 14.18 -21.06
N LEU A 247 2.51 12.87 -20.97
CA LEU A 247 3.82 12.23 -21.09
C LEU A 247 4.41 12.42 -22.49
N LYS A 248 3.61 12.23 -23.56
CA LYS A 248 4.02 12.52 -24.95
C LYS A 248 4.48 13.97 -25.12
N ALA A 249 3.70 14.91 -24.60
CA ALA A 249 4.05 16.33 -24.64
C ALA A 249 5.35 16.62 -23.88
N ALA A 250 5.56 15.99 -22.72
CA ALA A 250 6.77 16.14 -21.93
C ALA A 250 8.03 15.63 -22.66
N ILE A 251 7.90 14.51 -23.38
CA ILE A 251 8.97 13.94 -24.19
C ILE A 251 9.31 14.86 -25.36
N ALA A 252 8.28 15.33 -26.09
CA ALA A 252 8.48 16.27 -27.21
C ALA A 252 9.13 17.59 -26.76
N ALA A 253 8.82 18.06 -25.56
CA ALA A 253 9.42 19.26 -24.96
C ALA A 253 10.81 19.03 -24.32
N GLY A 254 11.31 17.79 -24.28
CA GLY A 254 12.58 17.43 -23.63
C GLY A 254 12.57 17.45 -22.11
N ALA A 255 11.40 17.66 -21.47
CA ALA A 255 11.24 17.63 -20.01
C ALA A 255 11.32 16.20 -19.45
N VAL A 256 10.96 15.21 -20.26
CA VAL A 256 11.11 13.78 -19.99
C VAL A 256 11.99 13.18 -21.07
N GLN A 257 13.05 12.46 -20.68
CA GLN A 257 13.91 11.82 -21.67
C GLN A 257 13.25 10.54 -22.17
N ASP A 258 13.18 10.39 -23.50
CA ASP A 258 12.65 9.19 -24.15
C ASP A 258 13.40 7.90 -23.74
N ALA A 259 14.70 8.03 -23.43
CA ALA A 259 15.54 6.95 -22.92
C ALA A 259 15.14 6.44 -21.52
N TRP A 260 14.27 7.15 -20.80
CA TRP A 260 13.77 6.71 -19.48
C TRP A 260 12.65 5.67 -19.57
N LEU A 261 12.08 5.45 -20.76
CA LEU A 261 10.99 4.50 -20.97
C LEU A 261 11.55 3.12 -21.32
N THR A 262 11.03 2.07 -20.67
CA THR A 262 11.29 0.69 -21.12
C THR A 262 10.58 0.41 -22.45
N PRO A 263 10.98 -0.64 -23.20
CA PRO A 263 10.27 -1.04 -24.42
C PRO A 263 8.77 -1.26 -24.20
N GLU A 264 8.39 -1.87 -23.07
CA GLU A 264 7.00 -2.15 -22.72
C GLU A 264 6.22 -0.87 -22.41
N GLN A 265 6.86 0.12 -21.78
CA GLN A 265 6.25 1.42 -21.51
C GLN A 265 6.05 2.21 -22.80
N ARG A 266 7.03 2.17 -23.70
CA ARG A 266 6.93 2.81 -25.02
C ARG A 266 5.80 2.22 -25.87
N ALA A 267 5.60 0.91 -25.81
CA ALA A 267 4.50 0.25 -26.53
C ALA A 267 3.10 0.66 -26.03
N LYS A 268 2.99 1.18 -24.80
CA LYS A 268 1.74 1.66 -24.21
C LYS A 268 1.48 3.15 -24.42
N LEU A 269 2.48 3.90 -24.89
CA LEU A 269 2.44 5.35 -25.05
C LEU A 269 1.74 5.74 -26.35
#